data_AF-A0A271ISQ0-F1
#
_entry.id   AF-A0A271ISQ0-F1
#
_cell.length_a   1.000
_cell.length_b   1.000
_cell.length_c   1.000
_cell.angle_alpha   90.00
_cell.angle_beta   90.00
_cell.angle_gamma   90.00
#
_symmetry.space_group_name_H-M   'P 1'
#
loop_
_entity.id
_entity.type
_entity.pdbx_description
1 polymer ?
#
loop_
_entity_poly.entity_id
_entity_poly.type
_entity_poly.pdbx_seq_one_letter_code
_entity_poly.pdbx_strand_id
1 'polypeptide(L)'
;MNTLNPGTDGEGVASLLPISELNGNVLHGFERARPFLLCQYQTDVEGGVLSPAIQFDVEPRPLETPRVRYEDGVPARIELHEPFLQYLWAIAFAMVVLDQEVHRRAQRGVPEHPNPAVRNRLVRAAEAAFGWAFDARETTPAWRQEWPRPGRPVPGDGIDYVAKANGLYVAAAVYVLLHEYAHVTLDHLWEAGDRSLEEAKAVEAEADVFAREALLDGDDGREARTRRAGVVVAHCALLFLAVESKNDRERHGGSRLSQSRHPDLDDRLLHALGFLDPEAVGPEDHLWTMAGCALTLFLSLSERPPEIVESETAQAWVGQLVREVDELKEGIGGDG
;
A
#
# COMPACT_ATOMS: atom_id res chain seq x y z
N MET A 1 2.17 24.38 -19.58
CA MET A 1 2.58 23.37 -18.58
C MET A 1 2.49 22.03 -19.27
N ASN A 2 3.62 21.35 -19.49
CA ASN A 2 3.61 19.97 -19.98
C ASN A 2 3.34 19.06 -18.77
N THR A 3 2.29 18.24 -18.86
CA THR A 3 2.00 17.17 -17.90
C THR A 3 3.04 16.05 -18.04
N LEU A 4 3.27 15.30 -16.97
CA LEU A 4 4.09 14.08 -17.02
C LEU A 4 3.50 13.10 -18.05
N ASN A 5 4.35 12.59 -18.95
CA ASN A 5 3.95 11.54 -19.88
C ASN A 5 4.30 10.17 -19.28
N PRO A 6 3.38 9.20 -19.29
CA PRO A 6 3.72 7.83 -18.95
C PRO A 6 4.70 7.30 -19.99
N GLY A 7 5.91 6.91 -19.57
CA GLY A 7 6.85 6.18 -20.41
C GLY A 7 6.46 4.70 -20.44
N THR A 8 6.26 4.13 -21.64
CA THR A 8 6.09 2.68 -21.82
C THR A 8 7.22 2.17 -22.70
N ASP A 9 8.12 1.37 -22.14
CA ASP A 9 9.12 0.65 -22.94
C ASP A 9 8.44 -0.60 -23.50
N GLY A 10 8.02 -0.55 -24.77
CA GLY A 10 7.43 -1.70 -25.46
C GLY A 10 6.55 -1.27 -26.63
N GLU A 11 6.93 -1.69 -27.84
CA GLU A 11 6.06 -1.60 -29.02
C GLU A 11 4.73 -2.33 -28.74
N GLY A 12 3.65 -1.56 -28.51
CA GLY A 12 2.27 -2.03 -28.69
C GLY A 12 1.78 -3.18 -27.79
N VAL A 13 2.42 -3.46 -26.65
CA VAL A 13 1.86 -4.41 -25.67
C VAL A 13 0.75 -3.69 -24.91
N ALA A 14 -0.51 -3.97 -25.26
CA ALA A 14 -1.64 -3.54 -24.47
C ALA A 14 -1.44 -4.01 -23.02
N SER A 15 -1.60 -3.11 -22.05
CA SER A 15 -1.60 -3.48 -20.63
C SER A 15 -2.47 -4.71 -20.43
N LEU A 16 -1.90 -5.73 -19.80
CA LEU A 16 -2.58 -6.99 -19.53
C LEU A 16 -3.57 -6.84 -18.36
N LEU A 17 -3.51 -5.74 -17.61
CA LEU A 17 -4.10 -5.62 -16.29
C LEU A 17 -5.01 -4.38 -16.19
N PRO A 18 -6.19 -4.47 -15.54
CA PRO A 18 -7.14 -3.36 -15.49
C PRO A 18 -6.66 -2.08 -14.80
N ILE A 19 -5.49 -2.11 -14.15
CA ILE A 19 -5.03 -1.02 -13.27
C ILE A 19 -4.47 0.17 -14.05
N SER A 20 -4.01 -0.04 -15.29
CA SER A 20 -3.47 1.02 -16.16
C SER A 20 -4.46 2.16 -16.41
N GLU A 21 -5.78 1.89 -16.29
CA GLU A 21 -6.85 2.89 -16.40
C GLU A 21 -6.69 4.04 -15.40
N LEU A 22 -5.97 3.82 -14.28
CA LEU A 22 -5.75 4.80 -13.22
C LEU A 22 -4.37 5.46 -13.26
N ASN A 23 -3.48 5.11 -14.20
CA ASN A 23 -2.12 5.68 -14.25
C ASN A 23 -2.14 7.20 -14.37
N GLY A 24 -3.04 7.75 -15.19
CA GLY A 24 -3.22 9.20 -15.31
C GLY A 24 -3.67 9.85 -13.99
N ASN A 25 -4.49 9.16 -13.19
CA ASN A 25 -4.90 9.66 -11.87
C ASN A 25 -3.73 9.65 -10.88
N VAL A 26 -2.86 8.64 -10.92
CA VAL A 26 -1.66 8.57 -10.08
C VAL A 26 -0.70 9.71 -10.43
N LEU A 27 -0.38 9.89 -11.72
CA LEU A 27 0.49 10.99 -12.16
C LEU A 27 -0.09 12.35 -11.79
N HIS A 28 -1.39 12.58 -12.03
CA HIS A 28 -2.04 13.82 -11.65
C HIS A 28 -2.03 14.07 -10.13
N GLY A 29 -2.21 13.00 -9.35
CA GLY A 29 -2.14 13.05 -7.89
C GLY A 29 -0.74 13.41 -7.40
N PHE A 30 0.30 12.84 -8.03
CA PHE A 30 1.69 13.17 -7.74
C PHE A 30 1.99 14.64 -8.02
N GLU A 31 1.70 15.13 -9.24
CA GLU A 31 1.95 16.52 -9.65
C GLU A 31 1.33 17.56 -8.69
N ARG A 32 0.28 17.16 -7.97
CA ARG A 32 -0.51 18.03 -7.08
C ARG A 32 -0.37 17.70 -5.60
N ALA A 33 0.50 16.75 -5.23
CA ALA A 33 0.60 16.29 -3.84
C ALA A 33 0.95 17.45 -2.89
N ARG A 34 1.93 18.29 -3.27
CA ARG A 34 2.31 19.51 -2.55
C ARG A 34 2.50 20.70 -3.48
N PRO A 35 2.36 21.95 -2.98
CA PRO A 35 2.74 23.13 -3.73
C PRO A 35 4.18 23.03 -4.24
N PHE A 36 4.38 23.46 -5.49
CA PHE A 36 5.67 23.48 -6.17
C PHE A 36 6.33 22.13 -6.44
N LEU A 37 5.73 20.97 -6.09
CA LEU A 37 6.34 19.66 -6.37
C LEU A 37 6.69 19.50 -7.86
N LEU A 38 5.74 19.83 -8.75
CA LEU A 38 5.97 19.75 -10.18
C LEU A 38 7.13 20.66 -10.64
N CYS A 39 7.28 21.83 -10.03
CA CYS A 39 8.39 22.74 -10.33
C CYS A 39 9.73 22.16 -9.85
N GLN A 40 9.74 21.54 -8.67
CA GLN A 40 10.91 20.86 -8.13
C GLN A 40 11.30 19.68 -9.01
N TYR A 41 10.34 18.82 -9.36
CA TYR A 41 10.54 17.70 -10.29
C TYR A 41 11.10 18.19 -11.64
N GLN A 42 10.55 19.27 -12.21
CA GLN A 42 11.06 19.86 -13.44
C GLN A 42 12.49 20.37 -13.29
N THR A 43 12.84 20.95 -12.14
CA THR A 43 14.20 21.39 -11.84
C THR A 43 15.16 20.20 -11.77
N ASP A 44 14.76 19.09 -11.14
CA ASP A 44 15.57 17.87 -11.05
C ASP A 44 15.77 17.23 -12.43
N VAL A 45 14.76 17.28 -13.29
CA VAL A 45 14.84 16.84 -14.69
C VAL A 45 15.77 17.72 -15.52
N GLU A 46 15.61 19.04 -15.43
CA GLU A 46 16.48 20.00 -16.14
C GLU A 46 17.94 19.92 -15.66
N GLY A 47 18.14 19.61 -14.38
CA GLY A 47 19.45 19.36 -13.78
C GLY A 47 20.08 18.01 -14.14
N GLY A 48 19.34 17.13 -14.83
CA GLY A 48 19.81 15.79 -15.20
C GLY A 48 19.86 14.80 -14.03
N VAL A 49 19.24 15.13 -12.89
CA VAL A 49 19.13 14.24 -11.73
C VAL A 49 18.10 13.14 -11.97
N LEU A 50 16.99 13.51 -12.63
CA LEU A 50 15.85 12.62 -12.84
C LEU A 50 15.46 12.54 -14.33
N SER A 51 14.99 11.38 -14.74
CA SER A 51 14.33 11.18 -16.02
C SER A 51 13.02 11.98 -16.09
N PRO A 52 12.68 12.58 -17.25
CA PRO A 52 11.42 13.31 -17.44
C PRO A 52 10.16 12.45 -17.37
N ALA A 53 10.30 11.12 -17.45
CA ALA A 53 9.20 10.17 -17.45
C ALA A 53 9.26 9.26 -16.22
N ILE A 54 8.11 9.06 -15.59
CA ILE A 54 7.86 7.94 -14.66
C ILE A 54 7.51 6.73 -15.52
N GLN A 55 8.26 5.64 -15.33
CA GLN A 55 8.15 4.45 -16.14
C GLN A 55 7.13 3.49 -15.53
N PHE A 56 6.13 3.10 -16.32
CA PHE A 56 5.22 2.01 -15.95
C PHE A 56 5.67 0.75 -16.65
N ASP A 57 6.15 -0.21 -15.87
CA ASP A 57 6.53 -1.51 -16.40
C ASP A 57 5.34 -2.46 -16.38
N VAL A 58 4.94 -2.90 -17.56
CA VAL A 58 3.77 -3.76 -17.81
C VAL A 58 4.15 -5.24 -18.00
N GLU A 59 5.43 -5.59 -17.79
CA GLU A 59 5.89 -6.96 -17.96
C GLU A 59 5.19 -7.91 -16.96
N PRO A 60 4.67 -9.07 -17.44
CA PRO A 60 4.03 -10.05 -16.57
C PRO A 60 5.09 -10.84 -15.81
N ARG A 61 5.58 -10.28 -14.71
CA ARG A 61 6.53 -10.89 -13.78
C ARG A 61 5.99 -10.93 -12.35
N PRO A 62 6.52 -11.82 -11.48
CA PRO A 62 6.19 -11.80 -10.07
C PRO A 62 6.35 -10.39 -9.50
N LEU A 63 5.58 -10.08 -8.47
CA LEU A 63 5.54 -8.74 -7.91
C LEU A 63 6.93 -8.23 -7.53
N GLU A 64 7.33 -7.12 -8.14
CA GLU A 64 8.47 -6.31 -7.75
C GLU A 64 7.95 -5.00 -7.17
N THR A 65 8.47 -4.60 -6.02
CA THR A 65 8.15 -3.28 -5.47
C THR A 65 8.63 -2.18 -6.42
N PRO A 66 8.04 -0.98 -6.37
CA PRO A 66 8.59 0.18 -7.04
C PRO A 66 10.05 0.41 -6.65
N ARG A 67 10.79 1.03 -7.55
CA ARG A 67 12.20 1.32 -7.33
C ARG A 67 12.65 2.52 -8.14
N VAL A 68 13.75 3.11 -7.69
CA VAL A 68 14.60 3.96 -8.52
C VAL A 68 15.67 3.12 -9.20
N ARG A 69 15.80 3.23 -10.52
CA ARG A 69 17.00 2.81 -11.26
C ARG A 69 17.97 3.97 -11.40
N TYR A 70 19.20 3.72 -11.01
CA TYR A 70 20.31 4.66 -11.15
C TYR A 70 21.44 3.98 -11.93
N GLU A 71 22.00 4.69 -12.90
CA GLU A 71 23.14 4.28 -13.71
C GLU A 71 24.09 5.49 -13.83
N ASP A 72 25.39 5.28 -13.69
CA ASP A 72 26.37 6.36 -13.73
C ASP A 72 26.28 7.16 -15.04
N GLY A 73 26.12 8.48 -14.91
CA GLY A 73 25.98 9.38 -16.05
C GLY A 73 24.62 9.36 -16.75
N VAL A 74 23.63 8.65 -16.18
CA VAL A 74 22.24 8.62 -16.67
C VAL A 74 21.30 9.15 -15.57
N PRO A 75 20.34 10.03 -15.91
CA PRO A 75 19.35 10.49 -14.93
C PRO A 75 18.58 9.34 -14.29
N ALA A 76 18.33 9.43 -12.99
CA ALA A 76 17.61 8.41 -12.24
C ALA A 76 16.18 8.20 -12.79
N ARG A 77 15.72 6.95 -12.85
CA ARG A 77 14.40 6.58 -13.38
C ARG A 77 13.56 5.94 -12.28
N ILE A 78 12.38 6.49 -12.01
CA ILE A 78 11.42 5.85 -11.11
C ILE A 78 10.59 4.86 -11.92
N GLU A 79 10.58 3.60 -11.48
CA GLU A 79 9.83 2.50 -12.08
C GLU A 79 8.67 2.08 -11.18
N LEU A 80 7.46 2.12 -11.73
CA LEU A 80 6.26 1.56 -11.13
C LEU A 80 5.88 0.27 -11.88
N HIS A 81 6.01 -0.87 -11.22
CA HIS A 81 5.64 -2.16 -11.81
C HIS A 81 4.13 -2.39 -11.72
N GLU A 82 3.50 -2.70 -12.86
CA GLU A 82 2.05 -2.90 -12.96
C GLU A 82 1.53 -4.04 -12.05
N PRO A 83 2.23 -5.18 -11.89
CA PRO A 83 1.83 -6.21 -10.92
C PRO A 83 1.72 -5.67 -9.49
N PHE A 84 2.65 -4.79 -9.06
CA PHE A 84 2.58 -4.15 -7.75
C PHE A 84 1.41 -3.17 -7.65
N LEU A 85 1.16 -2.36 -8.68
CA LEU A 85 0.03 -1.43 -8.68
C LEU A 85 -1.31 -2.17 -8.59
N GLN A 86 -1.44 -3.31 -9.28
CA GLN A 86 -2.63 -4.14 -9.20
C GLN A 86 -2.80 -4.78 -7.82
N TYR A 87 -1.70 -5.27 -7.25
CA TYR A 87 -1.63 -5.73 -5.86
C TYR A 87 -2.12 -4.64 -4.90
N LEU A 88 -1.59 -3.42 -5.02
CA LEU A 88 -1.97 -2.30 -4.17
C LEU A 88 -3.47 -1.97 -4.29
N TRP A 89 -4.02 -2.02 -5.50
CA TRP A 89 -5.46 -1.83 -5.71
C TRP A 89 -6.30 -2.94 -5.09
N ALA A 90 -5.89 -4.20 -5.20
CA ALA A 90 -6.58 -5.34 -4.62
C ALA A 90 -6.64 -5.23 -3.09
N ILE A 91 -5.53 -4.83 -2.45
CA ILE A 91 -5.49 -4.52 -1.01
C ILE A 91 -6.44 -3.37 -0.66
N ALA A 92 -6.39 -2.27 -1.42
CA ALA A 92 -7.28 -1.12 -1.20
C ALA A 92 -8.76 -1.54 -1.29
N PHE A 93 -9.14 -2.31 -2.31
CA PHE A 93 -10.49 -2.82 -2.47
C PHE A 93 -10.93 -3.72 -1.31
N ALA A 94 -10.08 -4.66 -0.92
CA ALA A 94 -10.37 -5.56 0.20
C ALA A 94 -10.60 -4.78 1.50
N MET A 95 -9.73 -3.82 1.80
CA MET A 95 -9.85 -2.98 3.00
C MET A 95 -11.14 -2.15 3.03
N VAL A 96 -11.56 -1.55 1.90
CA VAL A 96 -12.82 -0.77 1.84
C VAL A 96 -14.02 -1.65 2.16
N VAL A 97 -14.08 -2.84 1.55
CA VAL A 97 -15.21 -3.75 1.73
C VAL A 97 -15.24 -4.27 3.16
N LEU A 98 -14.11 -4.68 3.72
CA LEU A 98 -14.05 -5.21 5.09
C LEU A 98 -14.38 -4.15 6.14
N ASP A 99 -13.86 -2.92 6.01
CA ASP A 99 -14.22 -1.79 6.86
C ASP A 99 -15.75 -1.58 6.88
N GLN A 100 -16.38 -1.52 5.71
CA GLN A 100 -17.79 -1.16 5.61
C GLN A 100 -18.76 -2.33 5.86
N GLU A 101 -18.51 -3.51 5.29
CA GLU A 101 -19.42 -4.67 5.32
C GLU A 101 -19.24 -5.58 6.53
N VAL A 102 -18.06 -5.57 7.14
CA VAL A 102 -17.75 -6.43 8.28
C VAL A 102 -17.68 -5.57 9.54
N HIS A 103 -16.72 -4.66 9.63
CA HIS A 103 -16.42 -4.01 10.90
C HIS A 103 -17.45 -2.95 11.31
N ARG A 104 -17.71 -1.93 10.47
CA ARG A 104 -18.66 -0.84 10.84
C ARG A 104 -20.07 -1.35 11.08
N ARG A 105 -20.50 -2.39 10.35
CA ARG A 105 -21.82 -3.01 10.54
C ARG A 105 -21.89 -3.88 11.79
N ALA A 106 -20.84 -4.63 12.10
CA ALA A 106 -20.81 -5.46 13.31
C ALA A 106 -20.68 -4.61 14.59
N GLN A 107 -19.84 -3.57 14.59
CA GLN A 107 -19.47 -2.86 15.81
C GLN A 107 -20.19 -1.53 16.03
N ARG A 108 -20.63 -0.83 14.97
CA ARG A 108 -21.19 0.52 15.09
C ARG A 108 -22.71 0.58 14.97
N GLY A 109 -23.39 -0.58 15.07
CA GLY A 109 -24.85 -0.66 14.95
C GLY A 109 -25.41 -0.13 13.63
N VAL A 110 -24.56 -0.02 12.58
CA VAL A 110 -25.00 0.35 11.25
C VAL A 110 -25.89 -0.79 10.74
N PRO A 111 -27.10 -0.51 10.23
CA PRO A 111 -27.98 -1.55 9.70
C PRO A 111 -27.23 -2.45 8.72
N GLU A 112 -27.52 -3.75 8.78
CA GLU A 112 -26.99 -4.70 7.82
C GLU A 112 -27.22 -4.21 6.39
N HIS A 113 -26.37 -4.64 5.46
CA HIS A 113 -26.55 -4.31 4.06
C HIS A 113 -27.99 -4.67 3.64
N PRO A 114 -28.75 -3.75 3.00
CA PRO A 114 -30.16 -3.98 2.68
C PRO A 114 -30.42 -5.25 1.88
N ASN A 115 -29.39 -5.73 1.18
CA ASN A 115 -29.37 -7.00 0.47
C ASN A 115 -28.22 -7.91 0.98
N PRO A 116 -28.50 -8.92 1.82
CA PRO A 116 -27.48 -9.84 2.33
C PRO A 116 -26.73 -10.62 1.25
N ALA A 117 -27.38 -10.92 0.12
CA ALA A 117 -26.73 -11.63 -0.99
C ALA A 117 -25.65 -10.76 -1.67
N VAL A 118 -25.92 -9.45 -1.80
CA VAL A 118 -24.94 -8.48 -2.33
C VAL A 118 -23.76 -8.33 -1.37
N ARG A 119 -24.01 -8.17 -0.06
CA ARG A 119 -22.95 -8.16 0.96
C ARG A 119 -22.06 -9.40 0.88
N ASN A 120 -22.66 -10.58 0.88
CA ASN A 120 -21.90 -11.83 0.83
C ASN A 120 -21.07 -11.96 -0.45
N ARG A 121 -21.57 -11.42 -1.58
CA ARG A 121 -20.81 -11.37 -2.83
C ARG A 121 -19.63 -10.39 -2.72
N LEU A 122 -19.82 -9.21 -2.13
CA LEU A 122 -18.77 -8.21 -1.93
C LEU A 122 -17.67 -8.74 -1.01
N VAL A 123 -18.04 -9.30 0.14
CA VAL A 123 -17.06 -9.87 1.10
C VAL A 123 -16.25 -10.98 0.45
N ARG A 124 -16.89 -11.92 -0.27
CA ARG A 124 -16.17 -12.96 -1.03
C ARG A 124 -15.26 -12.40 -2.11
N ALA A 125 -15.67 -11.31 -2.77
CA ALA A 125 -14.83 -10.65 -3.77
C ALA A 125 -13.61 -9.98 -3.13
N ALA A 126 -13.77 -9.38 -1.95
CA ALA A 126 -12.68 -8.79 -1.17
C ALA A 126 -11.69 -9.86 -0.69
N GLU A 127 -12.18 -10.98 -0.15
CA GLU A 127 -11.35 -12.12 0.24
C GLU A 127 -10.59 -12.70 -0.97
N ALA A 128 -11.26 -12.84 -2.12
CA ALA A 128 -10.63 -13.33 -3.34
C ALA A 128 -9.56 -12.36 -3.88
N ALA A 129 -9.81 -11.04 -3.84
CA ALA A 129 -8.84 -10.02 -4.24
C ALA A 129 -7.61 -10.04 -3.32
N PHE A 130 -7.81 -10.19 -2.01
CA PHE A 130 -6.73 -10.33 -1.04
C PHE A 130 -5.93 -11.62 -1.25
N GLY A 131 -6.60 -12.76 -1.47
CA GLY A 131 -5.92 -14.03 -1.78
C GLY A 131 -5.10 -13.95 -3.06
N TRP A 132 -5.63 -13.33 -4.11
CA TRP A 132 -4.88 -13.07 -5.34
C TRP A 132 -3.65 -12.18 -5.10
N ALA A 133 -3.81 -11.12 -4.32
CA ALA A 133 -2.73 -10.20 -3.97
C ALA A 133 -1.58 -10.94 -3.25
N PHE A 134 -1.93 -11.89 -2.39
CA PHE A 134 -0.94 -12.72 -1.70
C PHE A 134 -0.22 -13.69 -2.65
N ASP A 135 -0.94 -14.32 -3.59
CA ASP A 135 -0.38 -15.24 -4.59
C ASP A 135 0.51 -14.51 -5.63
N ALA A 136 0.20 -13.26 -5.95
CA ALA A 136 0.95 -12.42 -6.90
C ALA A 136 2.41 -12.14 -6.48
N ARG A 137 2.74 -12.38 -5.20
CA ARG A 137 4.11 -12.27 -4.68
C ARG A 137 5.05 -13.32 -5.27
N GLU A 138 4.53 -14.52 -5.55
CA GLU A 138 5.32 -15.65 -6.04
C GLU A 138 5.03 -15.99 -7.51
N THR A 139 3.86 -15.56 -8.01
CA THR A 139 3.35 -15.96 -9.32
C THR A 139 2.81 -14.75 -10.10
N THR A 140 2.40 -14.97 -11.34
CA THR A 140 1.70 -13.97 -12.17
C THR A 140 0.25 -14.38 -12.40
N PRO A 141 -0.59 -14.43 -11.34
CA PRO A 141 -1.93 -14.95 -11.45
C PRO A 141 -2.78 -14.02 -12.33
N ALA A 142 -3.47 -14.57 -13.33
CA ALA A 142 -4.33 -13.78 -14.19
C ALA A 142 -5.49 -13.16 -13.38
N TRP A 143 -5.76 -11.87 -13.61
CA TRP A 143 -6.94 -11.22 -13.03
C TRP A 143 -8.21 -11.79 -13.64
N ARG A 144 -9.15 -12.22 -12.80
CA ARG A 144 -10.39 -12.82 -13.30
C ARG A 144 -11.35 -11.74 -13.79
N GLN A 145 -11.98 -11.97 -14.94
CA GLN A 145 -12.86 -10.97 -15.56
C GLN A 145 -14.11 -10.65 -14.71
N GLU A 146 -14.56 -11.60 -13.90
CA GLU A 146 -15.71 -11.45 -13.01
C GLU A 146 -15.41 -10.64 -11.74
N TRP A 147 -14.13 -10.39 -11.45
CA TRP A 147 -13.72 -9.63 -10.28
C TRP A 147 -13.91 -8.13 -10.48
N PRO A 148 -14.11 -7.39 -9.36
CA PRO A 148 -14.09 -5.93 -9.38
C PRO A 148 -12.80 -5.42 -10.04
N ARG A 149 -12.88 -4.28 -10.72
CA ARG A 149 -11.71 -3.64 -11.34
C ARG A 149 -11.97 -2.16 -11.50
N PRO A 150 -10.93 -1.32 -11.68
CA PRO A 150 -11.11 0.07 -12.08
C PRO A 150 -12.08 0.20 -13.27
N GLY A 151 -12.86 1.29 -13.28
CA GLY A 151 -13.83 1.57 -14.34
C GLY A 151 -15.07 0.65 -14.41
N ARG A 152 -15.16 -0.42 -13.60
CA ARG A 152 -16.31 -1.34 -13.61
C ARG A 152 -16.97 -1.46 -12.24
N PRO A 153 -18.11 -0.76 -11.99
CA PRO A 153 -18.82 -0.86 -10.72
C PRO A 153 -19.38 -2.26 -10.48
N VAL A 154 -19.57 -2.64 -9.21
CA VAL A 154 -20.21 -3.91 -8.87
C VAL A 154 -21.73 -3.77 -9.04
N PRO A 155 -22.40 -4.57 -9.88
CA PRO A 155 -23.82 -4.37 -10.11
C PRO A 155 -24.66 -4.58 -8.84
N GLY A 156 -25.53 -3.61 -8.52
CA GLY A 156 -26.56 -3.73 -7.50
C GLY A 156 -26.12 -3.42 -6.05
N ASP A 157 -24.95 -2.82 -5.86
CA ASP A 157 -24.39 -2.48 -4.54
C ASP A 157 -24.90 -1.15 -3.97
N GLY A 158 -25.25 -0.16 -4.81
CA GLY A 158 -25.73 1.16 -4.37
C GLY A 158 -24.70 2.00 -3.60
N ILE A 159 -23.56 1.40 -3.25
CA ILE A 159 -22.38 1.95 -2.59
C ILE A 159 -21.24 1.68 -3.55
N ASP A 160 -20.70 2.72 -4.19
CA ASP A 160 -19.64 2.57 -5.20
C ASP A 160 -18.30 2.19 -4.56
N TYR A 161 -18.18 0.91 -4.17
CA TYR A 161 -16.99 0.33 -3.54
C TYR A 161 -15.76 0.47 -4.42
N VAL A 162 -15.95 0.35 -5.73
CA VAL A 162 -14.90 0.48 -6.73
C VAL A 162 -14.39 1.92 -6.77
N ALA A 163 -15.27 2.93 -6.80
CA ALA A 163 -14.82 4.32 -6.75
C ALA A 163 -14.08 4.66 -5.45
N LYS A 164 -14.54 4.15 -4.30
CA LYS A 164 -13.83 4.32 -3.03
C LYS A 164 -12.45 3.66 -3.06
N ALA A 165 -12.37 2.43 -3.55
CA ALA A 165 -11.12 1.70 -3.71
C ALA A 165 -10.15 2.44 -4.65
N ASN A 166 -10.65 2.99 -5.77
CA ASN A 166 -9.85 3.79 -6.70
C ASN A 166 -9.27 5.03 -6.00
N GLY A 167 -10.07 5.75 -5.21
CA GLY A 167 -9.59 6.92 -4.47
C GLY A 167 -8.46 6.58 -3.48
N LEU A 168 -8.62 5.48 -2.73
CA LEU A 168 -7.59 5.00 -1.81
C LEU A 168 -6.35 4.49 -2.53
N TYR A 169 -6.53 3.73 -3.62
CA TYR A 169 -5.44 3.25 -4.46
C TYR A 169 -4.62 4.41 -5.01
N VAL A 170 -5.27 5.44 -5.57
CA VAL A 170 -4.55 6.59 -6.12
C VAL A 170 -3.73 7.28 -5.03
N ALA A 171 -4.32 7.52 -3.85
CA ALA A 171 -3.58 8.10 -2.73
C ALA A 171 -2.40 7.23 -2.28
N ALA A 172 -2.58 5.91 -2.21
CA ALA A 172 -1.53 4.96 -1.84
C ALA A 172 -0.41 4.89 -2.90
N ALA A 173 -0.77 4.86 -4.19
CA ALA A 173 0.21 4.82 -5.29
C ALA A 173 1.00 6.14 -5.38
N VAL A 174 0.34 7.29 -5.13
CA VAL A 174 1.04 8.58 -5.04
C VAL A 174 1.99 8.61 -3.85
N TYR A 175 1.60 8.07 -2.70
CA TYR A 175 2.50 7.94 -1.55
C TYR A 175 3.77 7.14 -1.92
N VAL A 176 3.61 5.96 -2.52
CA VAL A 176 4.74 5.12 -2.94
C VAL A 176 5.62 5.84 -3.97
N LEU A 177 5.01 6.53 -4.93
CA LEU A 177 5.75 7.32 -5.91
C LEU A 177 6.53 8.48 -5.27
N LEU A 178 5.96 9.16 -4.27
CA LEU A 178 6.65 10.20 -3.51
C LEU A 178 7.81 9.62 -2.69
N HIS A 179 7.67 8.39 -2.17
CA HIS A 179 8.73 7.69 -1.44
C HIS A 179 9.92 7.40 -2.37
N GLU A 180 9.67 6.85 -3.57
CA GLU A 180 10.74 6.65 -4.57
C GLU A 180 11.38 7.98 -5.01
N TYR A 181 10.58 9.03 -5.19
CA TYR A 181 11.09 10.36 -5.49
C TYR A 181 11.94 10.94 -4.35
N ALA A 182 11.56 10.68 -3.10
CA ALA A 182 12.33 11.07 -1.92
C ALA A 182 13.74 10.46 -1.96
N HIS A 183 13.86 9.19 -2.32
CA HIS A 183 15.18 8.56 -2.45
C HIS A 183 16.09 9.26 -3.46
N VAL A 184 15.53 9.81 -4.54
CA VAL A 184 16.30 10.61 -5.49
C VAL A 184 16.69 11.96 -4.89
N THR A 185 15.70 12.71 -4.39
CA THR A 185 15.91 14.11 -3.97
C THR A 185 16.70 14.28 -2.68
N LEU A 186 16.67 13.27 -1.81
CA LEU A 186 17.44 13.23 -0.57
C LEU A 186 18.81 12.57 -0.75
N ASP A 187 19.21 12.31 -2.00
CA ASP A 187 20.48 11.66 -2.35
C ASP A 187 20.66 10.31 -1.63
N HIS A 188 19.59 9.52 -1.53
CA HIS A 188 19.61 8.18 -0.95
C HIS A 188 20.05 7.10 -1.96
N LEU A 189 20.50 7.49 -3.15
CA LEU A 189 20.90 6.57 -4.23
C LEU A 189 22.33 6.02 -4.10
N TRP A 190 23.09 6.44 -3.08
CA TRP A 190 24.45 5.96 -2.85
C TRP A 190 24.48 4.46 -2.51
N GLU A 191 25.58 3.81 -2.90
CA GLU A 191 25.81 2.36 -2.91
C GLU A 191 25.18 1.63 -1.71
N ALA A 192 24.00 1.04 -1.95
CA ALA A 192 23.25 0.24 -0.97
C ALA A 192 24.03 -0.97 -0.40
N GLY A 193 25.24 -1.23 -0.90
CA GLY A 193 26.14 -2.29 -0.44
C GLY A 193 26.91 -1.96 0.83
N ASP A 194 27.10 -0.68 1.16
CA ASP A 194 27.99 -0.25 2.27
C ASP A 194 27.24 0.29 3.51
N ARG A 195 25.91 0.33 3.48
CA ARG A 195 25.10 0.74 4.64
C ARG A 195 25.06 -0.31 5.72
N SER A 196 25.25 0.11 6.96
CA SER A 196 24.78 -0.65 8.11
C SER A 196 23.25 -0.76 8.08
N LEU A 197 22.71 -1.77 8.77
CA LEU A 197 21.25 -1.96 8.88
C LEU A 197 20.55 -0.70 9.43
N GLU A 198 21.15 -0.04 10.42
CA GLU A 198 20.58 1.17 11.02
C GLU A 198 20.55 2.36 10.06
N GLU A 199 21.59 2.53 9.23
CA GLU A 199 21.61 3.57 8.18
C GLU A 199 20.55 3.30 7.11
N ALA A 200 20.36 2.03 6.72
CA ALA A 200 19.30 1.66 5.80
C ALA A 200 17.92 1.99 6.38
N LYS A 201 17.68 1.65 7.66
CA LYS A 201 16.42 1.99 8.37
C LYS A 201 16.18 3.51 8.42
N ALA A 202 17.22 4.30 8.70
CA ALA A 202 17.11 5.76 8.76
C ALA A 202 16.75 6.37 7.40
N VAL A 203 17.40 5.92 6.32
CA VAL A 203 17.13 6.35 4.96
C VAL A 203 15.68 6.07 4.53
N GLU A 204 15.16 4.88 4.83
CA GLU A 204 13.76 4.53 4.57
C GLU A 204 12.80 5.39 5.39
N ALA A 205 13.12 5.65 6.66
CA ALA A 205 12.30 6.50 7.52
C ALA A 205 12.24 7.95 7.02
N GLU A 206 13.36 8.50 6.54
CA GLU A 206 13.41 9.83 5.93
C GLU A 206 12.57 9.91 4.65
N ALA A 207 12.64 8.89 3.79
CA ALA A 207 11.81 8.80 2.60
C ALA A 207 10.31 8.70 2.93
N ASP A 208 9.94 7.88 3.92
CA ASP A 208 8.57 7.74 4.42
C ASP A 208 8.03 9.06 4.97
N VAL A 209 8.84 9.80 5.75
CA VAL A 209 8.49 11.13 6.28
C VAL A 209 8.27 12.13 5.16
N PHE A 210 9.19 12.22 4.20
CA PHE A 210 9.06 13.10 3.04
C PHE A 210 7.77 12.80 2.28
N ALA A 211 7.51 11.53 1.95
CA ALA A 211 6.36 11.13 1.16
C ALA A 211 5.04 11.45 1.87
N ARG A 212 5.00 11.21 3.19
CA ARG A 212 3.86 11.53 4.04
C ARG A 212 3.59 13.03 4.07
N GLU A 213 4.61 13.83 4.39
CA GLU A 213 4.46 15.28 4.48
C GLU A 213 4.07 15.88 3.14
N ALA A 214 4.71 15.43 2.06
CA ALA A 214 4.38 15.87 0.71
C ALA A 214 2.95 15.50 0.30
N LEU A 215 2.43 14.33 0.70
CA LEU A 215 1.06 13.94 0.38
C LEU A 215 0.01 14.61 1.27
N LEU A 216 0.35 14.89 2.52
CA LEU A 216 -0.60 15.44 3.50
C LEU A 216 -0.56 16.97 3.58
N ASP A 217 0.31 17.62 2.82
CA ASP A 217 0.42 19.09 2.79
C ASP A 217 -0.88 19.76 2.29
N GLY A 218 -1.22 20.89 2.92
CA GLY A 218 -2.11 21.89 2.34
C GLY A 218 -3.63 21.65 2.31
N ASP A 219 -4.20 20.64 2.98
CA ASP A 219 -5.67 20.48 3.03
C ASP A 219 -6.17 19.61 4.20
N ASP A 220 -7.20 20.10 4.90
CA ASP A 220 -7.85 19.47 6.07
C ASP A 220 -9.22 18.84 5.74
N GLY A 221 -9.57 18.80 4.45
CA GLY A 221 -10.89 18.43 3.96
C GLY A 221 -11.14 16.93 3.79
N ARG A 222 -12.11 16.59 2.93
CA ARG A 222 -12.45 15.19 2.60
C ARG A 222 -11.30 14.49 1.89
N GLU A 223 -10.56 15.20 1.03
CA GLU A 223 -9.42 14.63 0.30
C GLU A 223 -8.28 14.27 1.26
N ALA A 224 -8.03 15.10 2.29
CA ALA A 224 -7.09 14.80 3.37
C ALA A 224 -7.33 13.43 4.02
N ARG A 225 -8.60 13.09 4.31
CA ARG A 225 -8.94 11.76 4.87
C ARG A 225 -8.63 10.62 3.91
N THR A 226 -8.95 10.78 2.62
CA THR A 226 -8.60 9.80 1.59
C THR A 226 -7.08 9.66 1.45
N ARG A 227 -6.32 10.76 1.52
CA ARG A 227 -4.86 10.73 1.48
C ARG A 227 -4.28 10.00 2.68
N ARG A 228 -4.72 10.31 3.91
CA ARG A 228 -4.32 9.58 5.13
C ARG A 228 -4.65 8.09 5.04
N ALA A 229 -5.84 7.74 4.57
CA ALA A 229 -6.22 6.34 4.36
C ALA A 229 -5.35 5.66 3.28
N GLY A 230 -4.96 6.38 2.23
CA GLY A 230 -4.01 5.90 1.22
C GLY A 230 -2.63 5.59 1.81
N VAL A 231 -2.11 6.43 2.71
CA VAL A 231 -0.86 6.16 3.44
C VAL A 231 -0.97 4.87 4.25
N VAL A 232 -2.08 4.68 5.00
CA VAL A 232 -2.33 3.42 5.74
C VAL A 232 -2.34 2.23 4.78
N VAL A 233 -3.08 2.32 3.67
CA VAL A 233 -3.15 1.25 2.65
C VAL A 233 -1.77 0.92 2.08
N ALA A 234 -0.94 1.93 1.77
CA ALA A 234 0.40 1.73 1.25
C ALA A 234 1.29 0.98 2.25
N HIS A 235 1.30 1.40 3.51
CA HIS A 235 2.07 0.71 4.55
C HIS A 235 1.58 -0.72 4.78
N CYS A 236 0.26 -0.94 4.87
CA CYS A 236 -0.29 -2.29 4.98
C CYS A 236 0.05 -3.16 3.77
N ALA A 237 0.03 -2.60 2.56
CA ALA A 237 0.42 -3.32 1.36
C ALA A 237 1.91 -3.70 1.40
N LEU A 238 2.81 -2.79 1.80
CA LEU A 238 4.23 -3.12 1.97
C LEU A 238 4.45 -4.15 3.10
N LEU A 239 3.64 -4.11 4.15
CA LEU A 239 3.62 -5.09 5.24
C LEU A 239 3.39 -6.51 4.75
N PHE A 240 2.36 -6.75 3.92
CA PHE A 240 2.07 -8.11 3.46
C PHE A 240 3.12 -8.64 2.47
N LEU A 241 3.91 -7.76 1.85
CA LEU A 241 5.07 -8.16 1.03
C LEU A 241 6.26 -8.59 1.89
N ALA A 242 6.39 -8.01 3.09
CA ALA A 242 7.46 -8.34 4.01
C ALA A 242 7.31 -9.71 4.69
N VAL A 243 6.13 -10.33 4.61
CA VAL A 243 5.92 -11.72 5.06
C VAL A 243 6.62 -12.69 4.11
N GLU A 244 7.59 -13.45 4.63
CA GLU A 244 8.33 -14.43 3.84
C GLU A 244 7.41 -15.36 3.04
N SER A 245 7.76 -15.51 1.76
CA SER A 245 7.09 -16.42 0.84
C SER A 245 7.27 -17.87 1.29
N LYS A 246 6.44 -18.81 0.82
CA LYS A 246 6.62 -20.23 1.16
C LYS A 246 7.98 -20.78 0.70
N ASN A 247 8.54 -20.22 -0.37
CA ASN A 247 9.82 -20.63 -0.93
C ASN A 247 11.02 -20.08 -0.13
N ASP A 248 10.87 -18.95 0.56
CA ASP A 248 11.93 -18.39 1.42
C ASP A 248 12.10 -19.20 2.71
N ARG A 249 11.01 -19.81 3.21
CA ARG A 249 10.99 -20.72 4.37
C ARG A 249 11.90 -21.92 4.21
N GLU A 250 11.94 -22.51 3.02
CA GLU A 250 12.76 -23.69 2.73
C GLU A 250 14.24 -23.35 2.59
N ARG A 251 14.56 -22.09 2.26
CA ARG A 251 15.94 -21.60 2.06
C ARG A 251 16.59 -21.05 3.32
N HIS A 252 15.82 -20.42 4.22
CA HIS A 252 16.37 -19.70 5.38
C HIS A 252 16.16 -20.39 6.73
N GLY A 253 15.45 -21.52 6.78
CA GLY A 253 15.43 -22.40 7.96
C GLY A 253 14.90 -21.76 9.26
N GLY A 254 14.12 -20.67 9.18
CA GLY A 254 13.61 -19.95 10.35
C GLY A 254 12.46 -18.99 10.04
N SER A 255 11.64 -18.75 11.07
CA SER A 255 10.56 -17.75 11.28
C SER A 255 9.95 -16.96 10.12
N ARG A 256 8.61 -17.02 10.03
CA ARG A 256 7.72 -16.26 9.11
C ARG A 256 7.88 -14.72 9.08
N LEU A 257 8.67 -14.11 9.98
CA LEU A 257 8.61 -12.66 10.29
C LEU A 257 9.98 -11.96 10.34
N SER A 258 11.08 -12.62 9.99
CA SER A 258 12.42 -12.00 10.02
C SER A 258 12.77 -11.39 8.66
N GLN A 259 12.89 -10.07 8.56
CA GLN A 259 13.54 -9.42 7.43
C GLN A 259 14.98 -9.01 7.81
N SER A 260 15.94 -9.34 6.95
CA SER A 260 17.37 -9.07 7.19
C SER A 260 17.83 -7.66 6.76
N ARG A 261 16.96 -6.85 6.14
CA ARG A 261 17.34 -5.58 5.49
C ARG A 261 16.35 -4.41 5.61
N HIS A 262 15.23 -4.57 6.32
CA HIS A 262 14.24 -3.51 6.53
C HIS A 262 13.95 -3.32 8.03
N PRO A 263 13.44 -2.15 8.48
CA PRO A 263 12.91 -2.01 9.83
C PRO A 263 11.91 -3.14 10.13
N ASP A 264 11.88 -3.59 11.37
CA ASP A 264 11.00 -4.70 11.74
C ASP A 264 9.54 -4.34 11.36
N LEU A 265 8.80 -5.36 10.95
CA LEU A 265 7.44 -5.25 10.41
C LEU A 265 6.48 -4.45 11.34
N ASP A 266 6.72 -4.53 12.64
CA ASP A 266 6.06 -3.78 13.72
C ASP A 266 6.47 -2.31 13.69
N ASP A 267 7.75 -1.95 13.56
CA ASP A 267 8.20 -0.56 13.51
C ASP A 267 7.59 0.19 12.33
N ARG A 268 7.51 -0.43 11.14
CA ARG A 268 6.87 0.22 9.98
C ARG A 268 5.37 0.38 10.17
N LEU A 269 4.70 -0.62 10.74
CA LEU A 269 3.27 -0.56 11.02
C LEU A 269 2.97 0.42 12.16
N LEU A 270 3.73 0.39 13.25
CA LEU A 270 3.64 1.32 14.38
C LEU A 270 4.01 2.73 13.97
N HIS A 271 4.92 2.93 13.02
CA HIS A 271 5.19 4.24 12.45
C HIS A 271 4.03 4.70 11.54
N ALA A 272 3.46 3.78 10.75
CA ALA A 272 2.25 4.00 9.96
C ALA A 272 0.99 4.20 10.82
N LEU A 273 0.97 3.71 12.06
CA LEU A 273 -0.13 3.95 13.00
C LEU A 273 0.20 5.12 13.93
N GLY A 274 1.47 5.40 14.15
CA GLY A 274 1.96 6.49 14.99
C GLY A 274 1.72 7.86 14.38
N PHE A 275 1.57 7.96 13.05
CA PHE A 275 1.08 9.18 12.42
C PHE A 275 -0.43 9.37 12.55
N LEU A 276 -1.19 8.30 12.87
CA LEU A 276 -2.58 8.44 13.32
C LEU A 276 -2.51 8.95 14.76
N ASP A 277 -2.09 10.19 14.94
CA ASP A 277 -2.08 10.85 16.24
C ASP A 277 -3.50 10.72 16.81
N PRO A 278 -3.70 9.97 17.92
CA PRO A 278 -5.01 9.74 18.50
C PRO A 278 -5.72 11.05 18.87
N GLU A 279 -4.96 12.11 19.19
CA GLU A 279 -5.50 13.43 19.48
C GLU A 279 -5.99 14.14 18.20
N ALA A 280 -5.38 13.85 17.05
CA ALA A 280 -5.69 14.47 15.76
C ALA A 280 -6.83 13.77 14.98
N VAL A 281 -6.95 12.43 15.07
CA VAL A 281 -8.00 11.67 14.37
C VAL A 281 -9.12 11.20 15.29
N GLY A 282 -8.86 11.02 16.59
CA GLY A 282 -9.79 10.47 17.55
C GLY A 282 -9.83 8.93 17.56
N PRO A 283 -10.22 8.31 18.68
CA PRO A 283 -10.12 6.86 18.89
C PRO A 283 -11.10 6.02 18.03
N GLU A 284 -12.13 6.65 17.47
CA GLU A 284 -13.17 6.03 16.63
C GLU A 284 -12.98 6.30 15.13
N ASP A 285 -11.89 6.95 14.74
CA ASP A 285 -11.66 7.29 13.34
C ASP A 285 -11.62 6.01 12.48
N HIS A 286 -12.18 6.10 11.28
CA HIS A 286 -12.17 5.01 10.33
C HIS A 286 -10.78 4.52 9.93
N LEU A 287 -9.75 5.35 10.07
CA LEU A 287 -8.37 4.95 9.80
C LEU A 287 -7.91 3.83 10.76
N TRP A 288 -8.34 3.87 12.02
CA TRP A 288 -8.12 2.78 12.98
C TRP A 288 -8.82 1.51 12.55
N THR A 289 -10.08 1.62 12.11
CA THR A 289 -10.80 0.44 11.60
C THR A 289 -10.10 -0.17 10.39
N MET A 290 -9.63 0.64 9.44
CA MET A 290 -8.93 0.17 8.25
C MET A 290 -7.62 -0.54 8.62
N ALA A 291 -6.84 0.04 9.52
CA ALA A 291 -5.64 -0.58 10.07
C ALA A 291 -5.95 -1.93 10.74
N GLY A 292 -6.98 -1.98 11.58
CA GLY A 292 -7.38 -3.22 12.25
C GLY A 292 -7.86 -4.30 11.28
N CYS A 293 -8.56 -3.92 10.20
CA CYS A 293 -8.92 -4.85 9.13
C CYS A 293 -7.67 -5.43 8.44
N ALA A 294 -6.68 -4.60 8.13
CA ALA A 294 -5.43 -5.06 7.53
C ALA A 294 -4.64 -5.98 8.47
N LEU A 295 -4.56 -5.63 9.76
CA LEU A 295 -3.95 -6.48 10.79
C LEU A 295 -4.68 -7.81 10.98
N THR A 296 -6.01 -7.80 10.92
CA THR A 296 -6.81 -9.04 10.99
C THR A 296 -6.51 -9.94 9.79
N LEU A 297 -6.45 -9.35 8.59
CA LEU A 297 -6.04 -10.06 7.38
C LEU A 297 -4.61 -10.60 7.51
N PHE A 298 -3.68 -9.80 8.02
CA PHE A 298 -2.30 -10.20 8.30
C PHE A 298 -2.25 -11.43 9.21
N LEU A 299 -2.91 -11.36 10.36
CA LEU A 299 -2.92 -12.43 11.35
C LEU A 299 -3.67 -13.67 10.84
N SER A 300 -4.68 -13.52 9.98
CA SER A 300 -5.35 -14.66 9.34
C SER A 300 -4.46 -15.44 8.35
N LEU A 301 -3.40 -14.81 7.82
CA LEU A 301 -2.36 -15.48 7.04
C LEU A 301 -1.37 -16.24 7.92
N SER A 302 -1.36 -15.95 9.23
CA SER A 302 -0.63 -16.72 10.23
C SER A 302 -1.44 -17.95 10.67
N GLU A 303 -0.76 -18.97 11.22
CA GLU A 303 -1.44 -20.18 11.74
C GLU A 303 -2.32 -19.92 12.98
N ARG A 304 -2.27 -18.70 13.53
CA ARG A 304 -3.09 -18.26 14.66
C ARG A 304 -4.00 -17.13 14.18
N PRO A 305 -5.18 -17.45 13.60
CA PRO A 305 -6.15 -16.42 13.28
C PRO A 305 -6.50 -15.64 14.57
N PRO A 306 -6.62 -14.30 14.49
CA PRO A 306 -6.85 -13.49 15.67
C PRO A 306 -8.23 -13.83 16.26
N GLU A 307 -8.31 -13.91 17.58
CA GLU A 307 -9.60 -14.00 18.23
C GLU A 307 -10.26 -12.61 18.15
N ILE A 308 -11.48 -12.53 17.63
CA ILE A 308 -12.19 -11.25 17.58
C ILE A 308 -12.62 -10.91 19.00
N VAL A 309 -11.82 -10.10 19.68
CA VAL A 309 -12.12 -9.60 21.02
C VAL A 309 -12.99 -8.34 20.90
N GLU A 310 -14.00 -8.21 21.77
CA GLU A 310 -14.75 -6.97 21.90
C GLU A 310 -13.83 -5.85 22.40
N SER A 311 -13.80 -4.73 21.68
CA SER A 311 -13.01 -3.56 22.01
C SER A 311 -13.92 -2.34 22.20
N GLU A 312 -13.63 -1.52 23.20
CA GLU A 312 -14.38 -0.27 23.42
C GLU A 312 -14.20 0.75 22.30
N THR A 313 -13.04 0.74 21.64
CA THR A 313 -12.72 1.65 20.53
C THR A 313 -11.95 0.97 19.40
N ALA A 314 -12.04 1.55 18.20
CA ALA A 314 -11.27 1.07 17.04
C ALA A 314 -9.75 1.17 17.27
N GLN A 315 -9.29 2.21 17.98
CA GLN A 315 -7.89 2.34 18.39
C GLN A 315 -7.49 1.22 19.37
N ALA A 316 -8.32 0.91 20.36
CA ALA A 316 -8.04 -0.15 21.34
C ALA A 316 -7.96 -1.53 20.66
N TRP A 317 -8.81 -1.77 19.66
CA TRP A 317 -8.76 -2.97 18.81
C TRP A 317 -7.43 -3.10 18.08
N VAL A 318 -6.99 -2.04 17.39
CA VAL A 318 -5.69 -2.03 16.71
C VAL A 318 -4.55 -2.29 17.68
N GLY A 319 -4.57 -1.67 18.86
CA GLY A 319 -3.57 -1.90 19.90
C GLY A 319 -3.55 -3.34 20.43
N GLN A 320 -4.67 -4.06 20.42
CA GLN A 320 -4.70 -5.50 20.73
C GLN A 320 -4.06 -6.32 19.60
N LEU A 321 -4.45 -6.06 18.35
CA LEU A 321 -3.90 -6.78 17.19
C LEU A 321 -2.40 -6.57 17.02
N VAL A 322 -1.89 -5.37 17.31
CA VAL A 322 -0.44 -5.09 17.32
C VAL A 322 0.26 -5.97 18.36
N ARG A 323 -0.26 -6.06 19.59
CA ARG A 323 0.32 -6.96 20.61
C ARG A 323 0.31 -8.42 20.18
N GLU A 324 -0.74 -8.88 19.49
CA GLU A 324 -0.77 -10.23 18.95
C GLU A 324 0.31 -10.46 17.87
N VAL A 325 0.56 -9.47 17.03
CA VAL A 325 1.68 -9.51 16.07
C VAL A 325 3.02 -9.60 16.82
N ASP A 326 3.21 -8.82 17.88
CA ASP A 326 4.44 -8.83 18.69
C ASP A 326 4.65 -10.18 19.38
N GLU A 327 3.61 -10.74 19.99
CA GLU A 327 3.65 -12.08 20.62
C GLU A 327 4.00 -13.19 19.62
N LEU A 328 3.48 -13.09 18.38
CA LEU A 328 3.84 -14.02 17.31
C LEU A 328 5.32 -13.94 16.95
N LYS A 329 5.97 -12.78 17.09
CA LYS A 329 7.41 -12.64 16.85
C LYS A 329 8.23 -13.24 17.99
N GLU A 330 7.89 -12.88 19.23
CA GLU A 330 8.60 -13.33 20.43
C GLU A 330 8.52 -14.85 20.59
N GLY A 331 7.36 -15.44 20.31
CA GLY A 331 7.15 -16.89 20.36
C GLY A 331 7.99 -17.68 19.35
N ILE A 332 8.55 -17.03 18.32
CA ILE A 332 9.44 -17.68 17.35
C ILE A 332 10.92 -17.52 17.73
N GLY A 333 11.27 -16.58 18.62
CA GLY A 333 12.62 -16.41 19.16
C GLY A 333 12.93 -17.28 20.39
N GLY A 334 11.94 -18.03 20.91
CA GLY A 334 12.03 -18.76 22.19
C GLY A 334 12.47 -20.22 22.12
N ASP A 335 12.50 -20.84 20.93
CA ASP A 335 12.93 -22.23 20.74
C ASP A 335 14.37 -22.30 20.18
N GLY A 336 15.30 -21.66 20.89
CA GLY A 336 16.75 -21.76 20.67
C GLY A 336 17.43 -22.70 21.66
#